data_AF-A0A4Y9RQM8-F1
#
_entry.id   AF-A0A4Y9RQM8-F1
#
_cell.length_a   1.000
_cell.length_b   1.000
_cell.length_c   1.000
_cell.angle_alpha   90.00
_cell.angle_beta   90.00
_cell.angle_gamma   90.00
#
_symmetry.space_group_name_H-M   'P 1'
#
loop_
_entity.id
_entity.type
_entity.pdbx_description
1 polymer ?
#
loop_
_entity_poly.entity_id
_entity_poly.type
_entity_poly.pdbx_seq_one_letter_code
_entity_poly.pdbx_strand_id
1 'polypeptide(L)'
;MNEPADAWASVLPSEPAARTDIHSLAVAQLAIPARAPDCDQELHTLAAPNGEPWPAQSGYVDGYPLANQGGEMQVTVDNGANNSPVFVKVFDLEHGRNVRHAYIKPHETLTIDQLAVGKYEVRYQNIEVGATLAECVGRRKQQAALRQADAASAMNPAPGATEAR
;
A
#
# COMPACT_ATOMS: atom_id res chain seq x y z
N MET A 1 20.03 38.41 -57.51
CA MET A 1 19.02 38.16 -56.44
C MET A 1 19.76 37.52 -55.27
N ASN A 2 19.52 38.03 -54.07
CA ASN A 2 20.26 37.72 -52.83
C ASN A 2 19.32 36.88 -51.94
N GLU A 3 19.68 35.66 -51.57
CA GLU A 3 18.96 34.86 -50.57
C GLU A 3 19.80 34.75 -49.29
N PRO A 4 19.23 35.01 -48.10
CA PRO A 4 19.97 35.01 -46.85
C PRO A 4 20.24 33.59 -46.36
N ALA A 5 21.45 33.40 -45.83
CA ALA A 5 21.93 32.16 -45.24
C ALA A 5 21.00 31.67 -44.11
N ASP A 6 20.69 30.38 -44.16
CA ASP A 6 19.98 29.61 -43.13
C ASP A 6 20.85 29.52 -41.85
N ALA A 7 20.80 30.58 -41.06
CA ALA A 7 21.59 30.79 -39.84
C ALA A 7 21.02 30.05 -38.61
N TRP A 8 20.60 28.79 -38.75
CA TRP A 8 20.00 28.02 -37.66
C TRP A 8 21.00 27.06 -37.00
N ALA A 9 22.23 26.96 -37.53
CA ALA A 9 23.26 26.03 -37.07
C ALA A 9 24.58 26.72 -36.65
N SER A 10 24.52 27.96 -36.19
CA SER A 10 25.70 28.60 -35.57
C SER A 10 25.82 28.14 -34.12
N VAL A 11 26.70 27.16 -33.88
CA VAL A 11 27.17 26.82 -32.53
C VAL A 11 27.98 28.01 -32.03
N LEU A 12 27.35 28.86 -31.21
CA LEU A 12 28.10 29.78 -30.37
C LEU A 12 28.95 28.96 -29.40
N PRO A 13 30.21 29.34 -29.13
CA PRO A 13 31.00 28.66 -28.11
C PRO A 13 30.32 28.87 -26.76
N SER A 14 29.59 27.85 -26.31
CA SER A 14 28.94 27.83 -25.01
C SER A 14 30.02 27.86 -23.93
N GLU A 15 29.92 28.84 -23.03
CA GLU A 15 30.60 28.89 -21.74
C GLU A 15 30.60 27.50 -21.08
N PRO A 16 31.63 27.12 -20.29
CA PRO A 16 31.64 25.82 -19.64
C PRO A 16 30.42 25.71 -18.73
N ALA A 17 29.41 24.99 -19.20
CA ALA A 17 28.18 24.75 -18.47
C ALA A 17 28.56 24.21 -17.09
N ALA A 18 28.04 24.85 -16.05
CA ALA A 18 28.13 24.34 -14.69
C ALA A 18 27.78 22.85 -14.73
N ARG A 19 28.68 22.00 -14.23
CA ARG A 19 28.44 20.55 -14.14
C ARG A 19 27.10 20.37 -13.43
N THR A 20 26.10 19.90 -14.17
CA THR A 20 24.80 19.58 -13.58
C THR A 20 25.02 18.29 -12.80
N ASP A 21 25.02 18.37 -11.47
CA ASP A 21 25.12 17.19 -10.62
C ASP A 21 23.83 16.37 -10.80
N ILE A 22 23.92 15.29 -11.59
CA ILE A 22 22.82 14.35 -11.81
C ILE A 22 22.72 13.47 -10.56
N HIS A 23 21.68 13.69 -9.75
CA HIS A 23 21.37 12.83 -8.60
C HIS A 23 20.28 11.81 -8.99
N SER A 24 20.55 10.52 -8.78
CA SER A 24 19.59 9.43 -9.01
C SER A 24 18.99 8.95 -7.70
N LEU A 25 17.66 8.89 -7.58
CA LEU A 25 16.97 8.24 -6.47
C LEU A 25 16.74 6.75 -6.75
N ALA A 26 16.94 5.90 -5.75
CA ALA A 26 16.47 4.52 -5.80
C ALA A 26 15.01 4.46 -5.33
N VAL A 27 14.14 3.92 -6.19
CA VAL A 27 12.70 3.82 -5.95
C VAL A 27 12.29 2.36 -5.96
N ALA A 28 11.56 1.93 -4.94
CA ALA A 28 10.91 0.62 -4.90
C ALA A 28 9.38 0.79 -4.79
N GLN A 29 8.64 -0.16 -5.36
CA GLN A 29 7.18 -0.21 -5.27
C GLN A 29 6.74 -1.57 -4.73
N LEU A 30 5.89 -1.57 -3.72
CA LEU A 30 5.23 -2.75 -3.16
C LEU A 30 3.72 -2.63 -3.39
N ALA A 31 3.16 -3.47 -4.25
CA ALA A 31 1.71 -3.57 -4.45
C ALA A 31 1.12 -4.65 -3.54
N ILE A 32 0.16 -4.27 -2.70
CA ILE A 32 -0.55 -5.17 -1.79
C ILE A 32 -1.78 -5.72 -2.53
N PRO A 33 -1.86 -7.05 -2.73
CA PRO A 33 -2.96 -7.63 -3.47
C PRO A 33 -4.26 -7.60 -2.66
N ALA A 34 -5.39 -7.54 -3.36
CA ALA A 34 -6.70 -7.81 -2.78
C ALA A 34 -6.71 -9.22 -2.14
N ARG A 35 -7.03 -9.33 -0.86
CA ARG A 35 -7.24 -10.62 -0.19
C ARG A 35 -8.56 -10.62 0.56
N ALA A 36 -9.15 -11.80 0.67
CA ALA A 36 -10.27 -11.99 1.57
C ALA A 36 -9.74 -11.86 3.01
N PRO A 37 -10.50 -11.22 3.92
CA PRO A 37 -10.09 -11.10 5.31
C PRO A 37 -9.91 -12.49 5.93
N ASP A 38 -8.73 -12.69 6.53
CA ASP A 38 -8.33 -13.92 7.20
C ASP A 38 -8.17 -13.62 8.69
N CYS A 39 -9.15 -14.05 9.49
CA CYS A 39 -9.21 -13.68 10.90
C CYS A 39 -7.99 -14.15 11.71
N ASP A 40 -7.34 -15.24 11.33
CA ASP A 40 -6.17 -15.77 12.04
C ASP A 40 -4.89 -15.01 11.69
N GLN A 41 -4.83 -14.44 10.49
CA GLN A 41 -3.67 -13.67 10.02
C GLN A 41 -3.83 -12.17 10.25
N GLU A 42 -5.04 -11.64 10.39
CA GLU A 42 -5.30 -10.20 10.50
C GLU A 42 -5.14 -9.65 11.92
N LEU A 43 -4.67 -8.40 12.01
CA LEU A 43 -4.50 -7.72 13.28
C LEU A 43 -5.85 -7.12 13.72
N HIS A 44 -6.47 -7.76 14.71
CA HIS A 44 -7.73 -7.31 15.34
C HIS A 44 -7.41 -6.37 16.49
N THR A 45 -7.38 -5.06 16.25
CA THR A 45 -6.96 -4.08 17.27
C THR A 45 -7.61 -2.71 17.09
N LEU A 46 -7.83 -2.03 18.22
CA LEU A 46 -8.30 -0.64 18.29
C LEU A 46 -7.17 0.38 18.15
N ALA A 47 -5.94 -0.02 18.48
CA ALA A 47 -4.77 0.84 18.51
C ALA A 47 -3.56 0.15 17.87
N ALA A 48 -2.56 0.94 17.48
CA ALA A 48 -1.29 0.41 17.00
C ALA A 48 -0.57 -0.38 18.11
N PRO A 49 0.41 -1.24 17.76
CA PRO A 49 1.10 -2.07 18.76
C PRO A 49 1.87 -1.28 19.84
N ASN A 50 2.12 0.01 19.63
CA ASN A 50 2.70 0.91 20.63
C ASN A 50 1.64 1.60 21.52
N GLY A 51 0.35 1.32 21.34
CA GLY A 51 -0.75 1.89 22.12
C GLY A 51 -1.32 3.20 21.56
N GLU A 52 -0.66 3.81 20.58
CA GLU A 52 -1.16 5.01 19.91
C GLU A 52 -2.38 4.68 19.02
N PRO A 53 -3.33 5.61 18.87
CA PRO A 53 -4.44 5.42 17.95
C PRO A 53 -3.94 5.31 16.51
N TRP A 54 -4.66 4.56 15.69
CA TRP A 54 -4.39 4.55 14.25
C TRP A 54 -4.61 5.95 13.67
N PRO A 55 -3.71 6.44 12.79
CA PRO A 55 -3.88 7.72 12.11
C PRO A 55 -5.20 7.78 11.31
N ALA A 56 -5.83 8.96 11.28
CA ALA A 56 -7.06 9.18 10.49
C ALA A 56 -6.85 9.12 8.97
N GLN A 57 -5.61 9.34 8.53
CA GLN A 57 -5.18 9.33 7.13
C GLN A 57 -3.97 8.39 6.97
N SER A 58 -3.71 7.93 5.74
CA SER A 58 -2.48 7.17 5.49
C SER A 58 -1.25 8.01 5.83
N GLY A 59 -0.31 7.44 6.59
CA GLY A 59 0.84 8.16 7.10
C GLY A 59 1.63 7.39 8.14
N TYR A 60 2.64 8.04 8.73
CA TYR A 60 3.40 7.45 9.82
C TYR A 60 2.56 7.34 11.09
N VAL A 61 2.74 6.26 11.84
CA VAL A 61 2.07 6.06 13.13
C VAL A 61 2.84 6.81 14.20
N ASP A 62 2.14 7.62 14.98
CA ASP A 62 2.73 8.41 16.06
C ASP A 62 3.44 7.53 17.09
N GLY A 63 4.43 8.11 17.78
CA GLY A 63 5.22 7.44 18.81
C GLY A 63 6.28 6.44 18.29
N TYR A 64 6.29 6.09 17.01
CA TYR A 64 7.39 5.31 16.41
C TYR A 64 8.56 6.21 15.97
N PRO A 65 9.81 5.74 16.09
CA PRO A 65 10.97 6.52 15.65
C PRO A 65 11.01 6.63 14.13
N LEU A 66 11.39 7.81 13.66
CA LEU A 66 11.71 8.08 12.27
C LEU A 66 13.24 8.03 12.07
N ALA A 67 13.79 6.82 11.89
CA ALA A 67 15.23 6.61 11.71
C ALA A 67 15.68 6.58 10.23
N ASN A 68 16.99 6.54 9.99
CA ASN A 68 17.63 6.45 8.68
C ASN A 68 17.16 7.53 7.68
N GLN A 69 17.13 8.79 8.13
CA GLN A 69 16.80 9.92 7.27
C GLN A 69 17.90 10.16 6.23
N GLY A 70 17.53 10.23 4.95
CA GLY A 70 18.42 10.54 3.81
C GLY A 70 17.60 10.80 2.54
N GLY A 71 18.15 11.43 1.51
CA GLY A 71 17.40 11.83 0.31
C GLY A 71 17.45 10.84 -0.85
N GLU A 72 18.11 9.69 -0.67
CA GLU A 72 18.56 8.84 -1.77
C GLU A 72 17.59 7.72 -2.13
N MET A 73 16.75 7.32 -1.18
CA MET A 73 15.81 6.21 -1.35
C MET A 73 14.38 6.59 -0.95
N GLN A 74 13.44 5.98 -1.66
CA GLN A 74 12.03 5.99 -1.29
C GLN A 74 11.36 4.67 -1.66
N VAL A 75 10.31 4.32 -0.90
CA VAL A 75 9.49 3.14 -1.11
C VAL A 75 8.04 3.58 -1.22
N THR A 76 7.37 3.25 -2.32
CA THR A 76 5.93 3.45 -2.46
C THR A 76 5.20 2.15 -2.15
N VAL A 77 4.25 2.19 -1.22
CA VAL A 77 3.41 1.06 -0.85
C VAL A 77 2.00 1.33 -1.34
N ASP A 78 1.54 0.51 -2.29
CA ASP A 78 0.23 0.62 -2.92
C ASP A 78 -0.75 -0.39 -2.29
N ASN A 79 -1.71 0.13 -1.50
CA ASN A 79 -2.82 -0.64 -0.93
C ASN A 79 -4.11 -0.45 -1.76
N GLY A 80 -4.00 0.02 -3.01
CA GLY A 80 -5.09 0.38 -3.91
C GLY A 80 -6.11 -0.75 -4.17
N ALA A 81 -5.62 -1.98 -4.28
CA ALA A 81 -6.45 -3.15 -4.56
C ALA A 81 -7.07 -3.78 -3.30
N ASN A 82 -6.64 -3.40 -2.09
CA ASN A 82 -7.02 -4.07 -0.85
C ASN A 82 -8.14 -3.31 -0.12
N ASN A 83 -9.07 -4.06 0.46
CA ASN A 83 -10.23 -3.49 1.17
C ASN A 83 -9.98 -3.25 2.66
N SER A 84 -8.85 -3.75 3.19
CA SER A 84 -8.46 -3.59 4.59
C SER A 84 -7.34 -2.56 4.73
N PRO A 85 -7.30 -1.77 5.81
CA PRO A 85 -6.13 -0.98 6.13
C PRO A 85 -4.95 -1.91 6.45
N VAL A 86 -3.73 -1.39 6.27
CA VAL A 86 -2.49 -2.13 6.50
C VAL A 86 -1.55 -1.37 7.43
N PHE A 87 -0.91 -2.13 8.31
CA PHE A 87 0.24 -1.69 9.09
C PHE A 87 1.50 -2.09 8.36
N VAL A 88 2.37 -1.12 8.07
CA VAL A 88 3.62 -1.32 7.34
C VAL A 88 4.80 -1.05 8.27
N LYS A 89 5.83 -1.89 8.17
CA LYS A 89 7.12 -1.73 8.85
C LYS A 89 8.24 -1.76 7.83
N VAL A 90 9.16 -0.81 7.92
CA VAL A 90 10.42 -0.85 7.19
C VAL A 90 11.50 -1.32 8.14
N PHE A 91 12.17 -2.40 7.78
CA PHE A 91 13.24 -3.02 8.55
C PHE A 91 14.57 -2.82 7.84
N ASP A 92 15.52 -2.19 8.52
CA ASP A 92 16.90 -2.08 8.08
C ASP A 92 17.59 -3.43 8.28
N LEU A 93 17.99 -4.07 7.17
CA LEU A 93 18.60 -5.39 7.18
C LEU A 93 20.07 -5.35 7.66
N GLU A 94 20.75 -4.22 7.50
CA GLU A 94 22.16 -4.08 7.87
C GLU A 94 22.30 -3.89 9.38
N HIS A 95 21.40 -3.12 9.99
CA HIS A 95 21.40 -2.84 11.42
C HIS A 95 20.38 -3.66 12.23
N GLY A 96 19.52 -4.44 11.58
CA GLY A 96 18.57 -5.33 12.23
C GLY A 96 17.49 -4.63 13.05
N ARG A 97 16.98 -3.48 12.60
CA ARG A 97 15.99 -2.67 13.35
C ARG A 97 14.87 -2.13 12.47
N ASN A 98 13.69 -1.90 13.06
CA ASN A 98 12.62 -1.16 12.38
C ASN A 98 12.95 0.34 12.36
N VAL A 99 12.77 0.99 11.21
CA VAL A 99 13.16 2.40 10.99
C VAL A 99 11.98 3.31 10.61
N ARG A 100 10.88 2.73 10.12
CA ARG A 100 9.62 3.42 9.82
C ARG A 100 8.44 2.51 10.12
N HIS A 101 7.35 3.10 10.60
CA HIS A 101 6.08 2.43 10.83
C HIS A 101 4.97 3.30 10.25
N ALA A 102 4.13 2.72 9.40
CA ALA A 102 3.08 3.47 8.71
C ALA A 102 1.76 2.72 8.72
N TYR A 103 0.69 3.50 8.65
CA TYR A 103 -0.67 3.04 8.46
C TYR A 103 -1.12 3.48 7.07
N ILE A 104 -1.73 2.58 6.30
CA ILE A 104 -2.28 2.90 4.98
C ILE A 104 -3.72 2.41 4.94
N LYS A 105 -4.65 3.31 4.62
CA LYS A 105 -6.08 2.98 4.50
C LYS A 105 -6.35 2.06 3.30
N PRO A 106 -7.53 1.42 3.26
CA PRO A 106 -8.00 0.74 2.05
C PRO A 106 -7.94 1.68 0.85
N HIS A 107 -7.54 1.13 -0.30
CA HIS A 107 -7.52 1.84 -1.58
C HIS A 107 -6.60 3.07 -1.66
N GLU A 108 -5.68 3.23 -0.71
CA GLU A 108 -4.71 4.32 -0.73
C GLU A 108 -3.28 3.83 -0.99
N THR A 109 -2.42 4.76 -1.36
CA THR A 109 -0.99 4.54 -1.58
C THR A 109 -0.22 5.50 -0.69
N LEU A 110 0.90 5.05 -0.11
CA LEU A 110 1.79 5.89 0.68
C LEU A 110 3.23 5.76 0.19
N THR A 111 3.90 6.89 -0.02
CA THR A 111 5.35 6.91 -0.25
C THR A 111 6.07 7.16 1.07
N ILE A 112 6.89 6.19 1.46
CA ILE A 112 7.86 6.29 2.55
C ILE A 112 9.14 6.83 1.93
N ASP A 113 9.33 8.12 2.07
CA ASP A 113 10.46 8.86 1.55
C ASP A 113 11.51 9.14 2.63
N GLN A 114 12.47 9.96 2.24
CA GLN A 114 13.59 10.38 3.07
C GLN A 114 14.31 9.18 3.72
N LEU A 115 14.60 8.13 2.95
CA LEU A 115 15.41 7.01 3.40
C LEU A 115 16.85 7.17 2.91
N ALA A 116 17.80 7.05 3.83
CA ALA A 116 19.21 6.94 3.51
C ALA A 116 19.48 5.66 2.69
N VAL A 117 20.53 5.69 1.88
CA VAL A 117 20.98 4.51 1.12
C VAL A 117 21.19 3.29 2.04
N GLY A 118 20.65 2.14 1.65
CA GLY A 118 20.76 0.91 2.43
C GLY A 118 19.91 -0.24 1.90
N LYS A 119 19.96 -1.37 2.60
CA LYS A 119 19.13 -2.55 2.32
C LYS A 119 17.97 -2.61 3.30
N TYR A 120 16.75 -2.53 2.76
CA TYR A 120 15.53 -2.53 3.55
C TYR A 120 14.60 -3.68 3.16
N GLU A 121 13.87 -4.19 4.15
CA GLU A 121 12.75 -5.09 3.95
C GLU A 121 11.46 -4.37 4.36
N VAL A 122 10.43 -4.46 3.52
CA VAL A 122 9.12 -3.89 3.80
C VAL A 122 8.18 -5.02 4.16
N ARG A 123 7.65 -4.97 5.38
CA ARG A 123 6.66 -5.93 5.89
C ARG A 123 5.33 -5.22 6.04
N TYR A 124 4.24 -5.92 5.72
CA TYR A 124 2.89 -5.39 5.89
C TYR A 124 2.01 -6.41 6.59
N GLN A 125 0.96 -5.92 7.25
CA GLN A 125 -0.04 -6.70 7.93
C GLN A 125 -1.41 -6.02 7.79
N ASN A 126 -2.41 -6.74 7.30
CA ASN A 126 -3.80 -6.26 7.30
C ASN A 126 -4.31 -6.05 8.74
N ILE A 127 -5.11 -5.01 8.94
CA ILE A 127 -5.73 -4.64 10.20
C ILE A 127 -7.26 -4.68 10.04
N GLU A 128 -7.95 -5.27 11.01
CA GLU A 128 -9.38 -5.10 11.21
C GLU A 128 -9.57 -4.12 12.37
N VAL A 129 -9.86 -2.87 12.04
CA VAL A 129 -10.03 -1.80 13.04
C VAL A 129 -11.39 -1.99 13.72
N GLY A 130 -11.41 -1.99 15.06
CA GLY A 130 -12.67 -2.00 15.79
C GLY A 130 -13.28 -3.37 16.05
N ALA A 131 -12.68 -4.45 15.54
CA ALA A 131 -13.15 -5.81 15.76
C ALA A 131 -12.18 -6.58 16.66
N THR A 132 -12.73 -7.43 17.50
CA THR A 132 -12.02 -8.51 18.17
C THR A 132 -11.95 -9.74 17.25
N LEU A 133 -10.99 -10.64 17.52
CA LEU A 133 -10.88 -11.91 16.81
C LEU A 133 -12.21 -12.70 16.81
N ALA A 134 -12.93 -12.70 17.94
CA ALA A 134 -14.20 -13.39 18.07
C ALA A 134 -15.27 -12.82 17.12
N GLU A 135 -15.31 -11.49 16.96
CA GLU A 135 -16.23 -10.81 16.05
C GLU A 135 -15.89 -11.11 14.58
N CYS A 136 -14.59 -11.14 14.22
CA CYS A 136 -14.18 -11.53 12.88
C CYS A 136 -14.62 -12.97 12.55
N VAL A 137 -14.34 -13.92 13.45
CA VAL A 137 -14.71 -15.33 13.26
C VAL A 137 -16.22 -15.51 13.15
N GLY A 138 -16.99 -14.80 13.99
CA GLY A 138 -18.46 -14.80 13.92
C GLY A 138 -18.98 -14.30 12.58
N ARG A 139 -18.48 -13.15 12.11
CA ARG A 139 -18.87 -12.54 10.82
C ARG A 139 -18.56 -13.48 9.64
N ARG A 140 -17.41 -14.16 9.67
CA ARG A 140 -17.04 -15.16 8.64
C ARG A 140 -17.97 -16.36 8.61
N LYS A 141 -18.34 -16.93 9.76
CA LYS A 141 -19.31 -18.04 9.82
C LYS A 141 -20.67 -17.63 9.26
N GLN A 142 -21.13 -16.42 9.58
CA GLN A 142 -22.40 -15.90 9.09
C GLN A 142 -22.39 -15.70 7.56
N GLN A 143 -21.32 -15.13 7.00
CA GLN A 143 -21.15 -15.01 5.55
C GLN A 143 -21.07 -16.36 4.83
N ALA A 144 -20.41 -17.36 5.42
CA ALA A 144 -20.37 -18.71 4.85
C ALA A 144 -21.76 -19.35 4.82
N ALA A 145 -22.54 -19.20 5.89
CA ALA A 145 -23.92 -19.69 5.96
C ALA A 145 -24.83 -19.01 4.93
N LEU A 146 -24.71 -17.68 4.77
CA LEU A 146 -25.44 -16.92 3.74
C LEU A 146 -25.13 -17.43 2.33
N ARG A 147 -23.85 -17.60 1.99
CA ARG A 147 -23.44 -18.14 0.67
C ARG A 147 -23.96 -19.56 0.44
N GLN A 148 -24.01 -20.39 1.47
CA GLN A 148 -24.58 -21.74 1.37
C GLN A 148 -26.09 -21.71 1.12
N ALA A 149 -26.81 -20.79 1.77
CA ALA A 149 -28.25 -20.59 1.54
C ALA A 149 -28.55 -20.06 0.13
N ASP A 150 -27.74 -19.12 -0.37
CA ASP A 150 -27.84 -18.61 -1.74
C ASP A 150 -27.57 -19.72 -2.77
N ALA A 151 -26.52 -20.52 -2.56
CA ALA A 151 -26.19 -21.65 -3.43
C ALA A 151 -27.28 -22.73 -3.43
N ALA A 152 -27.86 -23.05 -2.27
CA ALA A 152 -28.97 -24.00 -2.16
C ALA A 152 -30.23 -23.49 -2.89
N SER A 153 -30.51 -22.17 -2.83
CA SER A 153 -31.63 -21.57 -3.54
C SER A 153 -31.41 -21.51 -5.06
N ALA A 154 -30.17 -21.29 -5.52
CA ALA A 154 -29.83 -21.33 -6.94
C ALA A 154 -29.91 -22.74 -7.54
N MET A 155 -29.69 -23.79 -6.73
CA MET A 155 -29.74 -25.18 -7.18
C MET A 155 -31.16 -25.76 -7.28
N ASN A 156 -32.18 -25.04 -6.77
CA ASN A 156 -33.56 -25.50 -6.78
C ASN A 156 -34.46 -24.52 -7.55
N PRO A 157 -34.33 -24.42 -8.90
CA PRO A 157 -35.23 -23.61 -9.69
C PRO A 157 -36.65 -24.18 -9.53
N ALA A 158 -37.62 -23.31 -9.24
CA ALA A 158 -39.02 -23.67 -9.05
C ALA A 158 -39.51 -24.59 -10.20
N PRO A 159 -40.20 -25.71 -9.91
CA PRO A 159 -40.77 -26.53 -10.96
C PRO A 159 -41.78 -25.68 -11.75
N GLY A 160 -41.55 -25.60 -13.07
CA GLY A 160 -42.34 -24.78 -13.97
C GLY A 160 -43.83 -25.06 -13.86
N ALA A 161 -44.61 -24.00 -13.72
CA ALA A 161 -46.06 -24.02 -13.85
C ALA A 161 -46.43 -24.62 -15.21
N THR A 162 -46.75 -25.91 -15.24
CA THR A 162 -47.38 -26.58 -16.36
C THR A 162 -48.78 -26.95 -15.90
N GLU A 163 -49.76 -26.11 -16.17
CA GLU A 163 -51.14 -26.56 -16.29
C GLU A 163 -51.79 -25.81 -17.46
N ALA A 164 -51.72 -26.46 -18.62
CA ALA A 164 -52.64 -26.25 -19.72
C ALA A 164 -53.82 -27.20 -19.52
N ARG A 165 -55.03 -26.67 -19.39
CA ARG A 165 -56.23 -27.29 -19.94
C ARG A 165 -57.42 -26.34 -19.98
#